data_AF-A0AAV0N3X5-F1
#
_entry.id   AF-A0AAV0N3X5-F1
#
_cell.length_a   1.000
_cell.length_b   1.000
_cell.length_c   1.000
_cell.angle_alpha   90.00
_cell.angle_beta   90.00
_cell.angle_gamma   90.00
#
_symmetry.space_group_name_H-M   'P 1'
#
loop_
_entity.id
_entity.type
_entity.pdbx_description
1 polymer ?
#
loop_
_entity_poly.entity_id
_entity_poly.type
_entity_poly.pdbx_seq_one_letter_code
_entity_poly.pdbx_strand_id
1 'polypeptide(L)'
;MRVDENRARVTVVVLVVLAAVVAGVDGRRHRGILVGARSEVKDVRTNREIQELGRFSVAEFNFQQRQKQRIRLLMFDEVVEAERQVVSGIKYYLKIQTTHSDSNRVQVYDAVVVVKPWLDHRQLVHFTPSPSYSAN
;
A
#
# COMPACT_ATOMS: atom_id res chain seq x y z
N MET A 1 30.53 -13.66 9.04
CA MET A 1 29.52 -12.57 8.94
C MET A 1 29.57 -11.74 7.64
N ARG A 2 30.71 -11.64 6.92
CA ARG A 2 30.77 -11.00 5.57
C ARG A 2 30.32 -11.90 4.41
N VAL A 3 30.28 -13.21 4.62
CA VAL A 3 29.99 -14.20 3.57
C VAL A 3 28.48 -14.30 3.29
N ASP A 4 27.65 -14.21 4.32
CA ASP A 4 26.19 -14.35 4.19
C ASP A 4 25.54 -13.14 3.51
N GLU A 5 26.10 -11.94 3.71
CA GLU A 5 25.64 -10.72 3.04
C GLU A 5 25.97 -10.75 1.53
N ASN A 6 27.16 -11.23 1.17
CA ASN A 6 27.51 -11.43 -0.24
C ASN A 6 26.67 -12.54 -0.88
N ARG A 7 26.36 -13.62 -0.13
CA ARG A 7 25.45 -14.67 -0.61
C ARG A 7 24.05 -14.12 -0.86
N ALA A 8 23.50 -13.34 0.06
CA ALA A 8 22.19 -12.70 -0.11
C ALA A 8 22.16 -11.73 -1.32
N ARG A 9 23.20 -10.91 -1.49
CA ARG A 9 23.33 -10.00 -2.64
C ARG A 9 23.43 -10.77 -3.96
N VAL A 10 24.22 -11.84 -4.00
CA VAL A 10 24.37 -12.70 -5.18
C VAL A 10 23.04 -13.40 -5.50
N THR A 11 22.33 -13.93 -4.51
CA THR A 11 21.01 -14.54 -4.72
C THR A 11 19.99 -13.53 -5.25
N VAL A 12 19.95 -12.31 -4.71
CA VAL A 12 19.06 -11.25 -5.22
C VAL A 12 19.42 -10.86 -6.65
N VAL A 13 20.71 -10.70 -6.97
CA VAL A 13 21.17 -10.40 -8.34
C VAL A 13 20.81 -11.54 -9.30
N VAL A 14 21.00 -12.80 -8.89
CA VAL A 14 20.64 -13.97 -9.69
C VAL A 14 19.12 -14.03 -9.95
N LEU A 15 18.28 -13.74 -8.95
CA LEU A 15 16.83 -13.68 -9.12
C LEU A 15 16.38 -12.54 -10.05
N VAL A 16 17.04 -11.38 -9.97
CA VAL A 16 16.78 -10.25 -10.88
C VAL A 16 17.19 -10.57 -12.31
N VAL A 17 18.33 -11.26 -12.51
CA VAL A 17 18.80 -11.66 -13.85
C VAL A 17 17.94 -12.76 -14.45
N LEU A 18 17.52 -13.75 -13.66
CA LEU A 18 16.61 -14.81 -14.13
C LEU A 18 15.25 -14.27 -14.60
N ALA A 19 14.71 -13.26 -13.91
CA ALA A 19 13.48 -12.60 -14.33
C ALA A 19 13.65 -11.85 -15.68
N ALA A 20 14.84 -11.33 -15.98
CA ALA A 20 15.11 -10.62 -17.23
C ALA A 20 15.23 -11.55 -18.45
N VAL A 21 15.77 -12.76 -18.29
CA VAL A 21 15.98 -13.71 -19.41
C VAL A 21 14.67 -14.32 -19.91
N VAL A 22 13.67 -14.51 -19.04
CA VAL A 22 12.36 -15.07 -19.43
C VAL A 22 11.54 -14.09 -20.30
N ALA A 23 11.86 -12.79 -20.27
CA ALA A 23 11.16 -11.77 -21.05
C ALA A 23 11.63 -11.62 -22.51
N GLY A 24 12.57 -12.46 -22.98
CA GLY A 24 13.29 -12.28 -24.25
C GLY A 24 12.63 -12.83 -25.52
N VAL A 25 11.42 -13.41 -25.47
CA VAL A 25 10.75 -13.99 -26.65
C VAL A 25 9.27 -13.58 -26.71
N ASP A 26 9.01 -12.30 -26.94
CA ASP A 26 7.85 -11.89 -27.75
C ASP A 26 7.90 -10.38 -28.09
N GLY A 27 7.80 -10.07 -29.38
CA GLY A 27 7.88 -8.72 -29.95
C GLY A 27 6.63 -7.87 -29.69
N ARG A 28 6.35 -7.51 -28.44
CA ARG A 28 5.31 -6.53 -28.08
C ARG A 28 5.93 -5.30 -27.43
N ARG A 29 5.42 -4.13 -27.83
CA ARG A 29 5.93 -2.79 -27.50
C ARG A 29 6.39 -2.68 -26.05
N HIS A 30 7.68 -2.40 -25.88
CA HIS A 30 8.34 -2.27 -24.58
C HIS A 30 7.82 -1.03 -23.84
N ARG A 31 6.76 -1.20 -23.04
CA ARG A 31 6.53 -0.34 -21.89
C ARG A 31 7.49 -0.85 -20.82
N GLY A 32 8.71 -0.30 -20.80
CA GLY A 32 9.71 -0.66 -19.80
C GLY A 32 9.07 -0.64 -18.42
N ILE A 33 9.27 -1.70 -17.65
CA ILE A 33 8.88 -1.74 -16.24
C ILE A 33 9.75 -0.69 -15.55
N LEU A 34 9.21 0.52 -15.40
CA LEU A 34 9.84 1.60 -14.65
C LEU A 34 9.81 1.20 -13.19
N VAL A 35 10.87 0.53 -12.73
CA VAL A 35 11.07 0.23 -11.32
C VAL A 35 11.06 1.54 -10.54
N GLY A 36 10.17 1.64 -9.55
CA GLY A 36 9.94 2.86 -8.77
C GLY A 36 8.76 3.72 -9.23
N ALA A 37 8.14 3.45 -10.39
CA ALA A 37 6.86 4.08 -10.75
C ALA A 37 5.71 3.47 -9.93
N ARG A 38 4.67 4.27 -9.69
CA ARG A 38 3.42 3.74 -9.12
C ARG A 38 2.72 2.89 -10.16
N SER A 39 2.15 1.79 -9.70
CA SER A 39 1.35 0.87 -10.52
C SER A 39 0.00 0.65 -9.83
N GLU A 40 -1.07 0.73 -10.59
CA GLU A 40 -2.42 0.45 -10.11
C GLU A 40 -2.52 -1.01 -9.62
N VAL A 41 -3.23 -1.20 -8.51
CA VAL A 41 -3.63 -2.52 -8.03
C VAL A 41 -5.05 -2.77 -8.53
N LYS A 42 -5.22 -3.82 -9.32
CA LYS A 42 -6.53 -4.21 -9.85
C LYS A 42 -7.36 -4.96 -8.80
N ASP A 43 -8.67 -4.99 -9.03
CA ASP A 43 -9.63 -5.78 -8.24
C ASP A 43 -9.58 -5.46 -6.73
N VAL A 44 -9.36 -4.18 -6.41
CA VAL A 44 -9.14 -3.67 -5.05
C VAL A 44 -10.20 -4.16 -4.06
N ARG A 45 -11.47 -4.15 -4.46
CA ARG A 45 -12.61 -4.53 -3.61
C ARG A 45 -12.59 -5.99 -3.19
N THR A 46 -12.11 -6.89 -4.06
CA THR A 46 -12.03 -8.33 -3.77
C THR A 46 -10.65 -8.76 -3.28
N ASN A 47 -9.64 -7.90 -3.42
CA ASN A 47 -8.29 -8.15 -2.94
C ASN A 47 -8.21 -8.05 -1.41
N ARG A 48 -8.23 -9.22 -0.76
CA ARG A 48 -8.20 -9.33 0.72
C ARG A 48 -7.00 -8.62 1.36
N GLU A 49 -5.81 -8.72 0.78
CA GLU A 49 -4.60 -8.09 1.34
C GLU A 49 -4.75 -6.56 1.35
N ILE A 50 -5.28 -5.99 0.27
CA ILE A 50 -5.51 -4.55 0.17
C ILE A 50 -6.59 -4.09 1.15
N GLN A 51 -7.68 -4.83 1.27
CA GLN A 51 -8.72 -4.54 2.26
C GLN A 51 -8.18 -4.61 3.70
N GLU A 52 -7.29 -5.58 4.00
CA GLU A 52 -6.62 -5.67 5.30
C GLU A 52 -5.67 -4.48 5.56
N LEU A 53 -4.94 -3.99 4.55
CA LEU A 53 -4.14 -2.77 4.67
C LEU A 53 -5.02 -1.53 4.91
N GLY A 54 -6.20 -1.48 4.31
CA GLY A 54 -7.21 -0.45 4.58
C GLY A 54 -7.67 -0.46 6.04
N ARG A 55 -8.06 -1.64 6.55
CA ARG A 55 -8.45 -1.81 7.97
C ARG A 55 -7.34 -1.43 8.92
N PHE A 56 -6.11 -1.87 8.65
CA PHE A 56 -4.92 -1.50 9.41
C PHE A 56 -4.76 0.03 9.47
N SER A 57 -4.91 0.71 8.33
CA SER A 57 -4.77 2.17 8.26
C SER A 57 -5.80 2.91 9.14
N VAL A 58 -7.06 2.50 9.08
CA VAL A 58 -8.13 3.10 9.91
C VAL A 58 -7.91 2.80 11.39
N ALA A 59 -7.49 1.58 11.74
CA ALA A 59 -7.21 1.20 13.12
C ALA A 59 -6.06 2.03 13.72
N GLU A 60 -4.95 2.17 12.99
CA GLU A 60 -3.80 2.97 13.39
C GLU A 60 -4.16 4.45 13.55
N PHE A 61 -4.91 5.01 12.59
CA PHE A 61 -5.40 6.39 12.72
C PHE A 61 -6.25 6.56 13.98
N ASN A 62 -7.24 5.70 14.19
CA ASN A 62 -8.10 5.75 15.39
C ASN A 62 -7.30 5.60 16.68
N PHE A 63 -6.29 4.74 16.71
CA PHE A 63 -5.38 4.60 17.85
C PHE A 63 -4.65 5.93 18.12
N GLN A 64 -4.05 6.54 17.11
CA GLN A 64 -3.37 7.83 17.23
C GLN A 64 -4.32 8.96 17.68
N GLN A 65 -5.57 8.96 17.22
CA GLN A 65 -6.57 9.96 17.64
C GLN A 65 -6.97 9.78 19.11
N ARG A 66 -7.12 8.54 19.59
CA ARG A 66 -7.37 8.25 21.00
C ARG A 66 -6.22 8.73 21.90
N GLN A 67 -4.97 8.52 21.48
CA GLN A 67 -3.81 9.04 22.22
C GLN A 67 -3.82 10.58 22.33
N LYS A 68 -4.38 11.25 21.33
CA LYS A 68 -4.58 12.71 21.31
C LYS A 68 -5.89 13.15 21.96
N GLN A 69 -6.61 12.26 22.65
CA GLN A 69 -7.92 12.51 23.28
C GLN A 69 -8.99 13.07 22.32
N ARG A 70 -8.89 12.71 21.03
CA ARG A 70 -9.89 13.08 20.01
C ARG A 70 -10.95 11.99 19.89
N ILE A 71 -12.22 12.41 19.82
CA ILE A 71 -13.39 11.50 19.80
C ILE A 71 -13.82 11.14 18.35
N ARG A 72 -13.29 11.82 17.33
CA ARG A 72 -13.63 11.53 15.92
C ARG A 72 -12.96 10.25 15.45
N LEU A 73 -13.68 9.15 15.57
CA LEU A 73 -13.31 7.83 15.11
C LEU A 73 -13.95 7.53 13.76
N LEU A 74 -13.23 6.74 12.96
CA LEU A 74 -13.67 6.30 11.65
C LEU A 74 -13.99 4.81 11.68
N MET A 75 -15.07 4.43 10.99
CA MET A 75 -15.38 3.04 10.66
C MET A 75 -14.84 2.77 9.26
N PHE A 76 -14.15 1.64 9.10
CA PHE A 76 -13.68 1.19 7.80
C PHE A 76 -14.84 0.60 7.01
N ASP A 77 -15.06 1.07 5.77
CA ASP A 77 -16.05 0.48 4.87
C ASP A 77 -15.34 -0.43 3.85
N GLU A 78 -14.58 0.17 2.93
CA GLU A 78 -13.80 -0.54 1.92
C GLU A 78 -12.63 0.31 1.40
N VAL A 79 -11.64 -0.35 0.81
CA VAL A 79 -10.67 0.31 -0.09
C VAL A 79 -11.29 0.38 -1.49
N VAL A 80 -11.37 1.58 -2.06
CA VAL A 80 -11.99 1.83 -3.38
C VAL A 80 -10.98 1.97 -4.50
N GLU A 81 -9.76 2.44 -4.19
CA GLU A 81 -8.64 2.53 -5.14
C GLU A 81 -7.34 2.20 -4.44
N ALA A 82 -6.39 1.62 -5.16
CA ALA A 82 -5.07 1.34 -4.64
C ALA A 82 -4.00 1.42 -5.73
N GLU A 83 -2.87 2.01 -5.39
CA GLU A 83 -1.63 1.94 -6.15
C GLU A 83 -0.52 1.34 -5.28
N ARG A 84 0.44 0.67 -5.90
CA ARG A 84 1.64 0.17 -5.25
C ARG A 84 2.91 0.68 -5.91
N GLN A 85 3.96 0.83 -5.11
CA GLN A 85 5.29 1.24 -5.55
C GLN A 85 6.35 0.45 -4.79
N VAL A 86 7.27 -0.17 -5.53
CA VAL A 86 8.42 -0.87 -4.95
C VAL A 86 9.49 0.15 -4.56
N VAL A 87 9.95 0.07 -3.31
CA VAL A 87 11.00 0.89 -2.69
C VAL A 87 11.92 -0.02 -1.84
N SER A 88 12.49 0.46 -0.74
CA SER A 88 13.03 -0.40 0.34
C SER A 88 11.91 -1.09 1.16
N GLY A 89 10.96 -1.71 0.46
CA GLY A 89 9.65 -2.14 0.94
C GLY A 89 8.62 -2.01 -0.19
N ILE A 90 7.35 -2.10 0.16
CA ILE A 90 6.23 -1.81 -0.76
C ILE A 90 5.44 -0.65 -0.15
N LYS A 91 5.34 0.46 -0.88
CA LYS A 91 4.41 1.54 -0.55
C LYS A 91 3.07 1.27 -1.22
N TYR A 92 2.01 1.24 -0.43
CA TYR A 92 0.64 1.24 -0.90
C TYR A 92 0.04 2.62 -0.70
N TYR A 93 -0.58 3.15 -1.75
CA TYR A 93 -1.36 4.37 -1.74
C TYR A 93 -2.81 3.96 -1.88
N LEU A 94 -3.60 4.15 -0.83
CA LEU A 94 -4.97 3.64 -0.74
C LEU A 94 -5.94 4.82 -0.69
N LYS A 95 -7.05 4.71 -1.43
CA LYS A 95 -8.27 5.48 -1.14
C LYS A 95 -9.22 4.60 -0.36
N ILE A 96 -9.53 5.03 0.85
CA ILE A 96 -10.31 4.26 1.81
C ILE A 96 -11.62 4.99 2.06
N GLN A 97 -12.73 4.36 1.72
CA GLN A 97 -14.04 4.83 2.13
C GLN A 97 -14.25 4.50 3.61
N THR A 98 -14.68 5.50 4.36
CA THR A 98 -14.94 5.37 5.80
C THR A 98 -16.24 6.04 6.16
N THR A 99 -16.85 5.60 7.25
CA THR A 99 -18.01 6.24 7.85
C THR A 99 -17.63 6.83 9.20
N HIS A 100 -17.90 8.12 9.39
CA HIS A 100 -17.68 8.81 10.65
C HIS A 100 -18.63 8.28 11.74
N SER A 101 -18.09 7.80 12.87
CA SER A 101 -18.90 7.18 13.94
C SER A 101 -19.87 8.13 14.63
N ASP A 102 -19.58 9.44 14.62
CA ASP A 102 -20.38 10.48 15.29
C ASP A 102 -21.52 11.02 14.42
N SER A 103 -21.29 11.16 13.11
CA SER A 103 -22.24 11.80 12.18
C SER A 103 -22.81 10.86 11.13
N ASN A 104 -22.39 9.58 11.11
CA ASN A 104 -22.69 8.61 10.06
C ASN A 104 -22.40 9.12 8.63
N ARG A 105 -21.46 10.07 8.51
CA ARG A 105 -21.09 10.68 7.23
C ARG A 105 -20.03 9.84 6.56
N VAL A 106 -20.29 9.45 5.32
CA VAL A 106 -19.29 8.77 4.47
C VAL A 106 -18.25 9.79 4.01
N GLN A 107 -16.98 9.43 4.11
CA GLN A 107 -15.83 10.23 3.67
C GLN A 107 -14.71 9.31 3.18
N VAL A 108 -14.12 9.66 2.05
CA VAL A 108 -12.92 8.97 1.54
C VAL A 108 -11.66 9.61 2.11
N TYR A 109 -10.69 8.79 2.49
CA TYR A 109 -9.37 9.18 2.97
C TYR A 109 -8.27 8.63 2.06
N ASP A 110 -7.24 9.45 1.83
CA ASP A 110 -5.98 9.02 1.26
C ASP A 110 -5.07 8.48 2.37
N ALA A 111 -4.60 7.24 2.21
CA ALA A 111 -3.69 6.60 3.13
C ALA A 111 -2.42 6.12 2.42
N VAL A 112 -1.28 6.19 3.11
CA VAL A 112 -0.01 5.62 2.65
C VAL A 112 0.52 4.64 3.68
N VAL A 113 0.68 3.37 3.26
CA VAL A 113 1.20 2.30 4.11
C VAL A 113 2.51 1.76 3.52
N VAL A 114 3.53 1.61 4.35
CA VAL A 114 4.78 0.94 3.98
C VAL A 114 4.77 -0.47 4.58
N VAL A 115 4.95 -1.47 3.73
CA VAL A 115 5.05 -2.89 4.12
C VAL A 115 6.47 -3.39 3.83
N LYS A 116 7.08 -4.10 4.78
CA LYS A 116 8.34 -4.83 4.62
C LYS A 116 8.09 -6.28 4.99
N PRO A 117 7.69 -7.14 4.02
CA PRO A 117 7.27 -8.51 4.32
C PRO A 117 8.34 -9.35 5.02
N TRP A 118 9.62 -9.13 4.68
CA TRP A 118 10.76 -9.84 5.27
C TRP A 118 11.04 -9.46 6.74
N LEU A 119 10.36 -8.44 7.29
CA LEU A 119 10.44 -8.04 8.69
C LEU A 119 9.10 -8.18 9.42
N ASP A 120 8.07 -8.70 8.75
CA ASP A 120 6.67 -8.67 9.22
C ASP A 120 6.24 -7.28 9.75
N HIS A 121 6.69 -6.24 9.05
CA HIS A 121 6.53 -4.86 9.50
C HIS A 121 5.61 -4.08 8.56
N ARG A 122 4.63 -3.38 9.14
CA ARG A 122 3.71 -2.47 8.44
C ARG A 122 3.66 -1.14 9.20
N GLN A 123 3.64 -0.04 8.46
CA GLN A 123 3.59 1.30 9.06
C GLN A 123 2.67 2.21 8.26
N LEU A 124 1.74 2.86 8.96
CA LEU A 124 0.96 3.96 8.41
C LEU A 124 1.82 5.23 8.40
N VAL A 125 2.06 5.77 7.21
CA VAL A 125 2.91 6.95 6.99
C VAL A 125 2.08 8.21 6.85
N HIS A 126 0.93 8.12 6.19
CA HIS A 126 0.05 9.26 5.90
C HIS A 126 -1.41 8.82 5.95
N PHE A 127 -2.29 9.69 6.45
CA PHE A 127 -3.73 9.46 6.49
C PHE A 127 -4.49 10.80 6.55
N THR A 128 -5.13 11.22 5.47
CA THR A 128 -5.86 12.50 5.39
C THR A 128 -7.14 12.39 4.58
N PRO A 129 -8.16 13.24 4.80
CA PRO A 129 -9.33 13.29 3.92
C PRO A 129 -8.90 13.48 2.46
N SER A 130 -9.51 12.70 1.55
CA SER A 130 -9.22 12.78 0.11
C SER A 130 -9.91 14.01 -0.48
N PRO A 131 -9.18 14.96 -1.09
CA PRO A 131 -9.77 16.18 -1.65
C PRO A 131 -10.65 15.90 -2.88
N SER A 132 -10.41 14.80 -3.60
CA SER A 132 -11.11 14.43 -4.84
C SER A 132 -12.47 13.76 -4.62
N TYR A 133 -12.90 13.57 -3.37
CA TYR A 133 -14.20 13.02 -2.99
C TYR A 133 -14.89 14.02 -2.05
N SER A 134 -15.34 15.15 -2.61
CA SER A 134 -16.29 16.03 -1.93
C SER A 134 -17.67 15.42 -2.09
N ALA A 135 -18.38 15.24 -0.97
CA ALA A 135 -19.79 14.86 -0.99
C ALA A 135 -20.57 15.84 -1.89
N ASN A 136 -21.21 15.32 -2.94
CA ASN A 136 -22.35 15.99 -3.55
C ASN A 136 -23.57 15.83 -2.63
#